data_AF-A0A8J5QX37-F1
#
_entry.id   AF-A0A8J5QX37-F1
#
_cell.length_a   1.000
_cell.length_b   1.000
_cell.length_c   1.000
_cell.angle_alpha   90.00
_cell.angle_beta   90.00
_cell.angle_gamma   90.00
#
_symmetry.space_group_name_H-M   'P 1'
#
loop_
_entity.id
_entity.type
_entity.pdbx_description
1 polymer ?
#
loop_
_entity_poly.entity_id
_entity_poly.type
_entity_poly.pdbx_seq_one_letter_code
_entity_poly.pdbx_strand_id
1 'polypeptide(L)'
;MEKSQLIKQKKLAPVLFIQSNCDTMNGRDLYVSQLMKLISIDSYGTCVNNKHLPKQLKENYLSHLDSDEFRKFVGQYKFTLAIENAVCEDYITEKLWRPLIVGSVPIYYGSPSFKDWLPNNNSAISINDFEDPKKLTEYLKELTNDDVQYNSFLKHKLLKDSITNNRLLDILQKRPNNLFNIFDYYVKEFECLICRNSISQNFRHKVIKKHYNCSKPKNMYKNGRKNQWTDMWEIESCAAKLLYQSVIHNKTIEIDKFNKEKLKMFKNNECN
;
A
#
# COMPACT_ATOMS: atom_id res chain seq x y z
N MET A 1 20.04 -7.54 17.24
CA MET A 1 21.46 -7.91 17.12
C MET A 1 21.86 -8.22 15.69
N GLU A 2 21.29 -9.24 15.03
CA GLU A 2 21.70 -9.64 13.68
C GLU A 2 21.55 -8.52 12.63
N LYS A 3 20.40 -7.87 12.53
CA LYS A 3 20.18 -6.76 11.59
C LYS A 3 21.09 -5.56 11.85
N SER A 4 21.33 -5.25 13.12
CA SER A 4 22.26 -4.18 13.53
C SER A 4 23.70 -4.49 13.12
N GLN A 5 24.11 -5.76 13.15
CA GLN A 5 25.39 -6.21 12.63
C GLN A 5 25.43 -6.13 11.09
N LEU A 6 24.38 -6.57 10.40
CA LEU A 6 24.28 -6.51 8.94
C LEU A 6 24.37 -5.06 8.42
N ILE A 7 23.67 -4.12 9.06
CA ILE A 7 23.74 -2.68 8.75
C ILE A 7 25.20 -2.19 8.78
N LYS A 8 25.96 -2.56 9.83
CA LYS A 8 27.37 -2.15 9.98
C LYS A 8 28.28 -2.84 8.96
N GLN A 9 28.19 -4.16 8.83
CA GLN A 9 29.09 -4.97 7.99
C GLN A 9 28.90 -4.69 6.49
N LYS A 10 27.64 -4.60 6.04
CA LYS A 10 27.30 -4.39 4.63
C LYS A 10 27.11 -2.92 4.28
N LYS A 11 27.29 -2.00 5.25
CA LYS A 11 27.06 -0.55 5.11
C LYS A 11 25.67 -0.24 4.51
N LEU A 12 24.65 -0.94 5.00
CA LEU A 12 23.26 -0.75 4.58
C LEU A 12 22.65 0.43 5.33
N ALA A 13 21.68 1.09 4.72
CA ALA A 13 20.79 1.99 5.43
C ALA A 13 19.91 1.19 6.42
N PRO A 14 19.41 1.82 7.51
CA PRO A 14 18.44 1.18 8.39
C PRO A 14 17.08 0.95 7.72
N VAL A 15 16.75 1.74 6.70
CA VAL A 15 15.46 1.75 6.02
C VAL A 15 15.61 1.34 4.55
N LEU A 16 14.77 0.40 4.11
CA LEU A 16 14.63 -0.01 2.71
C LEU A 16 13.44 0.67 2.05
N PHE A 17 13.64 1.15 0.82
CA PHE A 17 12.59 1.53 -0.12
C PHE A 17 12.78 0.76 -1.42
N ILE A 18 11.74 0.05 -1.89
CA ILE A 18 11.84 -0.73 -3.13
C ILE A 18 10.55 -0.57 -3.95
N GLN A 19 10.58 0.29 -4.97
CA GLN A 19 9.40 0.63 -5.77
C GLN A 19 9.76 0.89 -7.22
N SER A 20 8.88 0.45 -8.13
CA SER A 20 9.03 0.69 -9.57
C SER A 20 7.85 1.44 -10.22
N ASN A 21 6.78 1.69 -9.45
CA ASN A 21 5.67 2.53 -9.90
C ASN A 21 5.84 3.93 -9.29
N CYS A 22 6.31 4.89 -10.06
CA CYS A 22 6.61 6.23 -9.57
C CYS A 22 5.44 7.18 -9.86
N ASP A 23 5.51 8.40 -9.34
CA ASP A 23 4.49 9.44 -9.52
C ASP A 23 3.11 8.95 -9.06
N THR A 24 3.07 8.46 -7.82
CA THR A 24 1.86 7.89 -7.21
C THR A 24 0.85 8.95 -6.76
N MET A 25 -0.42 8.56 -6.60
CA MET A 25 -1.53 9.44 -6.20
C MET A 25 -1.30 10.15 -4.87
N ASN A 26 -0.50 9.57 -3.98
CA ASN A 26 -0.16 10.16 -2.69
C ASN A 26 1.18 10.93 -2.67
N GLY A 27 1.86 11.06 -3.81
CA GLY A 27 3.15 11.76 -3.89
C GLY A 27 4.27 11.06 -3.12
N ARG A 28 4.23 9.72 -3.03
CA ARG A 28 5.20 8.88 -2.29
C ARG A 28 6.64 9.26 -2.57
N ASP A 29 7.02 9.38 -3.84
CA ASP A 29 8.42 9.51 -4.22
C ASP A 29 9.00 10.85 -3.75
N LEU A 30 8.20 11.92 -3.79
CA LEU A 30 8.56 13.21 -3.23
C LEU A 30 8.71 13.15 -1.71
N TYR A 31 7.77 12.49 -1.02
CA TYR A 31 7.85 12.31 0.43
C TYR A 31 9.11 11.55 0.84
N VAL A 32 9.39 10.42 0.18
CA VAL A 32 10.60 9.62 0.43
C VAL A 32 11.86 10.44 0.14
N SER A 33 11.90 11.21 -0.95
CA SER A 33 13.04 12.08 -1.25
C SER A 33 13.29 13.15 -0.17
N GLN A 34 12.23 13.66 0.49
CA GLN A 34 12.42 14.56 1.64
C GLN A 34 12.89 13.80 2.89
N LEU A 35 12.33 12.62 3.15
CA LEU A 35 12.72 11.79 4.28
C LEU A 35 14.21 11.36 4.21
N MET A 36 14.72 11.10 3.00
CA MET A 36 16.12 10.78 2.73
C MET A 36 17.12 11.86 3.15
N LYS A 37 16.66 13.12 3.34
CA LYS A 37 17.49 14.20 3.87
C LYS A 37 17.68 14.11 5.39
N LEU A 38 16.83 13.34 6.07
CA LEU A 38 16.78 13.23 7.54
C LEU A 38 17.35 11.90 8.04
N ILE A 39 17.19 10.83 7.27
CA ILE A 39 17.68 9.47 7.56
C ILE A 39 18.17 8.80 6.28
N SER A 40 19.21 7.98 6.39
CA SER A 40 19.68 7.16 5.27
C SER A 40 18.61 6.12 4.88
N ILE A 41 18.30 6.05 3.60
CA ILE A 41 17.37 5.07 3.01
C ILE A 41 18.06 4.47 1.79
N ASP A 42 18.09 3.16 1.69
CA ASP A 42 18.51 2.46 0.48
C ASP A 42 17.28 2.28 -0.41
N SER A 43 17.32 2.89 -1.58
CA SER A 43 16.24 2.92 -2.55
C SER A 43 16.60 2.10 -3.78
N TYR A 44 15.83 1.06 -4.02
CA TYR A 44 15.91 0.14 -5.15
C TYR A 44 14.67 0.23 -6.03
N GLY A 45 14.76 -0.30 -7.25
CA GLY A 45 13.70 -0.19 -8.27
C GLY A 45 13.96 0.98 -9.20
N THR A 46 12.91 1.58 -9.76
CA THR A 46 13.03 2.74 -10.67
C THR A 46 12.79 4.07 -9.97
N CYS A 47 12.09 4.07 -8.82
CA CYS A 47 11.75 5.31 -8.11
C CYS A 47 12.85 5.71 -7.15
N VAL A 48 13.29 6.97 -7.22
CA VAL A 48 14.41 7.58 -6.46
C VAL A 48 15.77 6.91 -6.73
N ASN A 49 15.87 5.58 -6.58
CA ASN A 49 16.90 4.68 -7.10
C ASN A 49 18.35 5.14 -6.82
N ASN A 50 18.69 5.29 -5.53
CA ASN A 50 20.05 5.60 -5.11
C ASN A 50 20.95 4.35 -4.94
N LYS A 51 20.38 3.15 -5.07
CA LYS A 51 21.08 1.86 -4.97
C LYS A 51 20.60 0.92 -6.07
N HIS A 52 21.50 0.10 -6.58
CA HIS A 52 21.17 -0.89 -7.61
C HIS A 52 20.94 -2.27 -7.01
N LEU A 53 19.88 -2.95 -7.46
CA LEU A 53 19.64 -4.33 -7.08
C LEU A 53 20.79 -5.22 -7.58
N PRO A 54 21.18 -6.25 -6.80
CA PRO A 54 22.03 -7.33 -7.30
C PRO A 54 21.48 -7.90 -8.60
N LYS A 55 22.36 -8.26 -9.55
CA LYS A 55 21.96 -8.74 -10.88
C LYS A 55 20.94 -9.89 -10.81
N GLN A 56 21.15 -10.83 -9.88
CA GLN A 56 20.26 -11.98 -9.69
C GLN A 56 18.83 -11.60 -9.27
N LEU A 57 18.64 -10.44 -8.65
CA LEU A 57 17.32 -9.94 -8.25
C LEU A 57 16.73 -8.97 -9.29
N LYS A 58 17.52 -8.54 -10.28
CA LYS A 58 17.09 -7.59 -11.31
C LYS A 58 16.53 -8.31 -12.54
N GLU A 59 17.16 -9.41 -12.95
CA GLU A 59 16.66 -10.26 -14.03
C GLU A 59 15.32 -10.87 -13.61
N ASN A 60 14.34 -10.89 -14.53
CA ASN A 60 12.98 -11.36 -14.27
C ASN A 60 12.34 -10.84 -12.97
N TYR A 61 12.64 -9.59 -12.59
CA TYR A 61 12.27 -8.97 -11.31
C TYR A 61 10.86 -9.32 -10.81
N LEU A 62 9.84 -9.20 -11.68
CA LEU A 62 8.45 -9.50 -11.32
C LEU A 62 8.24 -10.94 -10.84
N SER A 63 8.94 -11.91 -11.43
CA SER A 63 8.87 -13.32 -11.00
C SER A 63 9.64 -13.61 -9.71
N HIS A 64 10.61 -12.76 -9.36
CA HIS A 64 11.43 -12.93 -8.15
C HIS A 64 10.87 -12.21 -6.92
N LEU A 65 9.84 -11.36 -7.07
CA LEU A 65 9.28 -10.56 -5.97
C LEU A 65 8.79 -11.37 -4.76
N ASP A 66 8.52 -12.67 -4.97
CA ASP A 66 8.11 -13.61 -3.93
C ASP A 66 9.13 -14.72 -3.63
N SER A 67 10.29 -14.70 -4.29
CA SER A 67 11.33 -15.72 -4.10
C SER A 67 12.01 -15.61 -2.73
N ASP A 68 12.59 -16.72 -2.27
CA ASP A 68 13.31 -16.75 -1.00
C ASP A 68 14.55 -15.84 -1.00
N GLU A 69 15.21 -15.67 -2.14
CA GLU A 69 16.34 -14.76 -2.31
C GLU A 69 15.91 -13.30 -2.11
N PHE A 70 14.78 -12.90 -2.72
CA PHE A 70 14.24 -11.56 -2.55
C PHE A 70 13.76 -11.32 -1.12
N ARG A 71 13.11 -12.31 -0.51
CA ARG A 71 12.70 -12.27 0.91
C ARG A 71 13.91 -12.13 1.84
N LYS A 72 14.98 -12.90 1.61
CA LYS A 72 16.26 -12.78 2.35
C LYS A 72 16.90 -11.42 2.14
N PHE A 73 16.83 -10.85 0.94
CA PHE A 73 17.32 -9.50 0.66
C PHE A 73 16.57 -8.44 1.48
N VAL A 74 15.23 -8.42 1.41
CA VAL A 74 14.41 -7.49 2.20
C VAL A 74 14.62 -7.70 3.71
N GLY A 75 14.77 -8.95 4.14
CA GLY A 75 15.00 -9.33 5.53
C GLY A 75 16.28 -8.78 6.16
N GLN A 76 17.23 -8.28 5.38
CA GLN A 76 18.48 -7.67 5.90
C GLN A 76 18.24 -6.30 6.55
N TYR A 77 17.15 -5.61 6.20
CA TYR A 77 16.85 -4.27 6.68
C TYR A 77 16.03 -4.31 7.96
N LYS A 78 16.24 -3.34 8.87
CA LYS A 78 15.40 -3.17 10.06
C LYS A 78 14.00 -2.70 9.68
N PHE A 79 13.92 -1.69 8.81
CA PHE A 79 12.65 -1.12 8.40
C PHE A 79 12.46 -1.22 6.89
N THR A 80 11.20 -1.31 6.47
CA THR A 80 10.81 -1.22 5.06
C THR A 80 9.70 -0.19 4.92
N LEU A 81 9.89 0.81 4.05
CA LEU A 81 8.85 1.76 3.68
C LEU A 81 7.75 1.01 2.89
N ALA A 82 6.64 0.76 3.57
CA ALA A 82 5.46 0.08 3.07
C ALA A 82 4.38 1.12 2.69
N ILE A 83 4.70 1.97 1.72
CA ILE A 83 3.81 3.04 1.28
C ILE A 83 3.08 2.59 0.02
N GLU A 84 1.75 2.52 0.08
CA GLU A 84 0.91 2.14 -1.05
C GLU A 84 0.91 3.21 -2.16
N ASN A 85 0.41 2.87 -3.35
CA ASN A 85 0.34 3.83 -4.47
C ASN A 85 -0.79 4.87 -4.29
N ALA A 86 -1.76 4.57 -3.42
CA ALA A 86 -2.91 5.41 -3.12
C ALA A 86 -3.39 5.13 -1.68
N VAL A 87 -4.22 6.04 -1.15
CA VAL A 87 -4.89 5.89 0.15
C VAL A 87 -6.34 5.49 -0.11
N CYS A 88 -6.69 4.26 0.22
CA CYS A 88 -8.04 3.74 0.05
C CYS A 88 -8.33 2.66 1.08
N GLU A 89 -9.58 2.60 1.55
CA GLU A 89 -10.03 1.55 2.45
C GLU A 89 -9.74 0.17 1.85
N ASP A 90 -9.25 -0.74 2.69
CA ASP A 90 -8.89 -2.11 2.34
C ASP A 90 -7.80 -2.29 1.26
N TYR A 91 -7.22 -1.20 0.73
CA TYR A 91 -6.09 -1.27 -0.21
C TYR A 91 -4.77 -1.56 0.53
N ILE A 92 -4.58 -2.82 0.86
CA ILE A 92 -3.42 -3.36 1.58
C ILE A 92 -2.78 -4.43 0.72
N THR A 93 -1.54 -4.22 0.30
CA THR A 93 -0.87 -5.08 -0.69
C THR A 93 0.32 -5.82 -0.08
N GLU A 94 1.12 -6.46 -0.94
CA GLU A 94 2.36 -7.12 -0.56
C GLU A 94 3.35 -6.19 0.16
N LYS A 95 3.21 -4.87 -0.01
CA LYS A 95 4.08 -3.87 0.65
C LYS A 95 4.00 -3.94 2.16
N LEU A 96 2.81 -4.18 2.73
CA LEU A 96 2.66 -4.41 4.16
C LEU A 96 3.11 -5.82 4.55
N TRP A 97 2.66 -6.83 3.80
CA TRP A 97 2.83 -8.23 4.20
C TRP A 97 4.26 -8.75 4.08
N ARG A 98 4.98 -8.39 3.00
CA ARG A 98 6.36 -8.83 2.76
C ARG A 98 7.30 -8.52 3.94
N PRO A 99 7.41 -7.27 4.44
CA PRO A 99 8.27 -6.97 5.57
C PRO A 99 7.86 -7.73 6.84
N LEU A 100 6.56 -7.84 7.15
CA LEU A 100 6.06 -8.63 8.29
C LEU A 100 6.51 -10.09 8.23
N ILE A 101 6.46 -10.70 7.04
CA ILE A 101 6.87 -12.10 6.81
C ILE A 101 8.37 -12.26 7.04
N VAL A 102 9.20 -11.32 6.55
CA VAL A 102 10.68 -11.45 6.61
C VAL A 102 11.29 -10.83 7.87
N GLY A 103 10.47 -10.31 8.78
CA GLY A 103 10.93 -9.72 10.04
C GLY A 103 11.54 -8.33 9.91
N SER A 104 11.20 -7.60 8.85
CA SER A 104 11.46 -6.16 8.72
C SER A 104 10.22 -5.41 9.22
N VAL A 105 10.39 -4.34 9.98
CA VAL A 105 9.24 -3.57 10.50
C VAL A 105 8.71 -2.66 9.38
N PRO A 106 7.45 -2.82 8.95
CA PRO A 106 6.86 -1.92 7.96
C PRO A 106 6.62 -0.52 8.56
N ILE A 107 7.05 0.50 7.81
CA ILE A 107 6.65 1.90 8.01
C ILE A 107 5.55 2.18 6.99
N TYR A 108 4.30 2.18 7.44
CA TYR A 108 3.13 2.05 6.58
C TYR A 108 2.39 3.38 6.34
N TYR A 109 1.95 3.58 5.10
CA TYR A 109 0.97 4.59 4.70
C TYR A 109 0.19 4.11 3.48
N GLY A 110 -1.14 4.05 3.58
CA GLY A 110 -1.99 3.43 2.58
C GLY A 110 -3.43 3.35 3.06
N SER A 111 -3.96 2.14 3.24
CA SER A 111 -5.30 1.94 3.78
C SER A 111 -5.46 2.48 5.21
N PRO A 112 -6.53 3.23 5.52
CA PRO A 112 -6.89 3.56 6.89
C PRO A 112 -7.16 2.34 7.77
N SER A 113 -7.69 1.25 7.19
CA SER A 113 -8.03 0.00 7.90
C SER A 113 -6.86 -0.95 8.13
N PHE A 114 -5.62 -0.59 7.78
CA PHE A 114 -4.49 -1.54 7.84
C PHE A 114 -4.22 -2.13 9.23
N LYS A 115 -4.55 -1.39 10.31
CA LYS A 115 -4.38 -1.86 11.70
C LYS A 115 -5.26 -3.08 11.99
N ASP A 116 -6.40 -3.24 11.31
CA ASP A 116 -7.30 -4.41 11.43
C ASP A 116 -6.65 -5.73 10.99
N TRP A 117 -5.53 -5.65 10.26
CA TRP A 117 -4.86 -6.78 9.64
C TRP A 117 -3.48 -7.07 10.22
N LEU A 118 -2.99 -6.24 11.15
CA LEU A 118 -1.69 -6.46 11.76
C LEU A 118 -1.71 -7.68 12.69
N PRO A 119 -0.62 -8.46 12.78
CA PRO A 119 -0.52 -9.57 13.73
C PRO A 119 -0.81 -9.15 15.19
N ASN A 120 -0.41 -7.94 15.54
CA ASN A 120 -0.74 -7.23 16.77
C ASN A 120 -0.60 -5.70 16.54
N ASN A 121 -1.09 -4.89 17.47
CA ASN A 121 -1.09 -3.42 17.35
C ASN A 121 0.32 -2.78 17.23
N ASN A 122 1.38 -3.53 17.53
CA ASN A 122 2.76 -3.06 17.51
C ASN A 122 3.56 -3.61 16.31
N SER A 123 2.94 -4.32 15.36
CA SER A 123 3.70 -4.97 14.27
C SER A 123 4.13 -4.03 13.14
N ALA A 124 3.67 -2.78 13.15
CA ALA A 124 3.94 -1.79 12.12
C ALA A 124 3.99 -0.39 12.72
N ILE A 125 4.70 0.52 12.04
CA ILE A 125 4.77 1.94 12.39
C ILE A 125 3.89 2.70 11.38
N SER A 126 2.87 3.42 11.83
CA SER A 126 2.09 4.27 10.92
C SER A 126 2.79 5.61 10.71
N ILE A 127 2.93 6.06 9.47
CA ILE A 127 3.40 7.42 9.20
C ILE A 127 2.43 8.47 9.77
N ASN A 128 1.13 8.16 9.84
CA ASN A 128 0.10 9.06 10.35
C ASN A 128 0.15 9.26 11.87
N ASP A 129 0.91 8.43 12.60
CA ASP A 129 1.04 8.56 14.06
C ASP A 129 2.08 9.67 14.43
N PHE A 130 2.70 10.32 13.44
CA PHE A 130 3.70 11.38 13.63
C PHE A 130 3.23 12.72 13.04
N GLU A 131 3.53 13.81 13.75
CA GLU A 131 3.21 15.17 13.31
C GLU A 131 3.93 15.55 12.00
N ASP A 132 5.20 15.16 11.88
CA ASP A 132 6.03 15.47 10.73
C ASP A 132 7.11 14.39 10.45
N PRO A 133 7.78 14.45 9.28
CA PRO A 133 8.84 13.50 8.92
C PRO A 133 10.08 13.53 9.84
N LYS A 134 10.34 14.62 10.56
CA LYS A 134 11.46 14.71 11.51
C LYS A 134 11.15 13.88 12.76
N LYS A 135 9.93 13.97 13.30
CA LYS A 135 9.49 13.14 14.43
C LYS A 135 9.50 11.66 14.13
N LEU A 136 9.02 11.26 12.95
CA LEU A 136 9.19 9.88 12.48
C LEU A 136 10.67 9.48 12.44
N THR A 137 11.53 10.35 11.90
CA THR A 137 12.96 10.07 11.78
C THR A 137 13.67 9.94 13.13
N GLU A 138 13.37 10.82 14.08
CA GLU A 138 13.88 10.77 15.46
C GLU A 138 13.54 9.41 16.09
N TYR A 139 12.27 9.01 16.01
CA TYR A 139 11.79 7.73 16.51
C TYR A 139 12.47 6.51 15.85
N LEU A 140 12.66 6.54 14.52
CA LEU A 140 13.36 5.47 13.80
C LEU A 140 14.84 5.37 14.20
N LYS A 141 15.50 6.51 14.50
CA LYS A 141 16.90 6.51 14.97
C LYS A 141 17.01 5.92 16.36
N GLU A 142 16.08 6.22 17.27
CA GLU A 142 16.00 5.61 18.59
C GLU A 142 15.85 4.08 18.47
N LEU A 143 14.84 3.61 17.74
CA LEU A 143 14.62 2.17 17.50
C LEU A 143 15.78 1.48 16.76
N THR A 144 16.52 2.21 15.92
CA THR A 144 17.70 1.65 15.25
C THR A 144 18.79 1.30 16.26
N ASN A 145 18.90 2.06 17.36
CA ASN A 145 19.91 1.87 18.39
C ASN A 145 19.43 1.01 19.57
N ASP A 146 18.12 0.82 19.74
CA ASP A 146 17.54 -0.07 20.76
C ASP A 146 16.99 -1.36 20.13
N ASP A 147 17.79 -2.42 20.20
CA ASP A 147 17.40 -3.74 19.69
C ASP A 147 16.26 -4.40 20.48
N VAL A 148 16.10 -4.07 21.77
CA VAL A 148 15.04 -4.62 22.62
C VAL A 148 13.71 -4.02 22.19
N GLN A 149 13.66 -2.69 22.09
CA GLN A 149 12.48 -1.97 21.63
C GLN A 149 12.14 -2.34 20.19
N TYR A 150 13.13 -2.42 19.29
CA TYR A 150 12.92 -2.88 17.91
C TYR A 150 12.32 -4.30 17.85
N ASN A 151 12.85 -5.25 18.62
CA ASN A 151 12.35 -6.63 18.61
C ASN A 151 10.91 -6.74 19.15
N SER A 152 10.43 -5.77 19.92
CA SER A 152 9.04 -5.73 20.37
C SER A 152 8.02 -5.61 19.22
N PHE A 153 8.44 -5.09 18.06
CA PHE A 153 7.64 -5.02 16.83
C PHE A 153 7.56 -6.36 16.09
N LEU A 154 8.46 -7.30 16.42
CA LEU A 154 8.60 -8.57 15.71
C LEU A 154 8.12 -9.77 16.53
N LYS A 155 7.33 -9.54 17.58
CA LYS A 155 6.81 -10.60 18.46
C LYS A 155 6.17 -11.74 17.66
N HIS A 156 5.35 -11.42 16.66
CA HIS A 156 4.67 -12.40 15.78
C HIS A 156 5.62 -13.35 15.06
N LYS A 157 6.89 -12.96 14.88
CA LYS A 157 7.91 -13.76 14.22
C LYS A 157 8.88 -14.42 15.21
N LEU A 158 9.14 -13.78 16.35
CA LEU A 158 10.14 -14.25 17.33
C LEU A 158 9.54 -15.18 18.39
N LEU A 159 8.23 -15.08 18.64
CA LEU A 159 7.54 -15.82 19.69
C LEU A 159 6.43 -16.66 19.07
N LYS A 160 6.33 -17.91 19.53
CA LYS A 160 5.22 -18.81 19.17
C LYS A 160 3.89 -18.26 19.72
N ASP A 161 2.82 -18.43 18.97
CA ASP A 161 1.43 -18.11 19.38
C ASP A 161 1.22 -16.66 19.86
N SER A 162 1.99 -15.71 19.30
CA SER A 162 2.00 -14.30 19.71
C SER A 162 1.17 -13.35 18.82
N ILE A 163 0.49 -13.91 17.81
CA ILE A 163 -0.50 -13.19 17.01
C ILE A 163 -1.75 -13.03 17.88
N THR A 164 -2.16 -11.79 18.13
CA THR A 164 -3.30 -11.46 19.01
C THR A 164 -4.53 -11.00 18.22
N ASN A 165 -4.36 -10.75 16.92
CA ASN A 165 -5.44 -10.35 16.06
C ASN A 165 -6.32 -11.57 15.66
N ASN A 166 -7.47 -11.69 16.32
CA ASN A 166 -8.43 -12.78 16.08
C ASN A 166 -8.98 -12.78 14.65
N ARG A 167 -9.17 -11.60 14.03
CA ARG A 167 -9.64 -11.50 12.64
C ARG A 167 -8.62 -12.10 11.68
N LEU A 168 -7.34 -11.77 11.89
CA LEU A 168 -6.26 -12.34 11.09
C LEU A 168 -6.17 -13.86 11.27
N LEU A 169 -6.23 -14.34 12.53
CA LEU A 169 -6.19 -15.78 12.83
C LEU A 169 -7.33 -16.55 12.17
N ASP A 170 -8.56 -16.05 12.27
CA ASP A 170 -9.74 -16.66 11.64
C ASP A 170 -9.57 -16.81 10.12
N ILE A 171 -9.06 -15.75 9.47
CA ILE A 171 -8.82 -15.75 8.02
C ILE A 171 -7.69 -16.70 7.62
N LEU A 172 -6.60 -16.75 8.40
CA LEU A 172 -5.50 -17.67 8.15
C LEU A 172 -5.93 -19.13 8.32
N GLN A 173 -6.79 -19.44 9.28
CA GLN A 173 -7.32 -20.80 9.49
C GLN A 173 -8.28 -21.24 8.39
N LYS A 174 -9.11 -20.32 7.87
CA LYS A 174 -10.07 -20.59 6.79
C LYS A 174 -9.42 -20.65 5.41
N ARG A 175 -8.17 -20.23 5.27
CA ARG A 175 -7.47 -20.18 3.99
C ARG A 175 -7.24 -21.59 3.45
N PRO A 176 -7.67 -21.91 2.21
CA PRO A 176 -7.41 -23.23 1.63
C PRO A 176 -5.92 -23.47 1.42
N ASN A 177 -5.48 -24.70 1.67
CA ASN A 177 -4.06 -25.08 1.59
C ASN A 177 -3.48 -25.11 0.15
N ASN A 178 -4.33 -25.21 -0.88
CA ASN A 178 -3.92 -25.41 -2.28
C ASN A 178 -4.24 -24.20 -3.18
N LEU A 179 -3.64 -23.05 -2.88
CA LEU A 179 -3.75 -21.84 -3.71
C LEU A 179 -2.69 -21.82 -4.82
N PHE A 180 -2.70 -22.83 -5.70
CA PHE A 180 -1.80 -22.87 -6.85
C PHE A 180 -2.16 -21.83 -7.93
N ASN A 181 -3.39 -21.28 -7.88
CA ASN A 181 -3.78 -20.13 -8.70
C ASN A 181 -4.59 -19.13 -7.87
N ILE A 182 -3.87 -18.25 -7.17
CA ILE A 182 -4.42 -17.22 -6.28
C ILE A 182 -5.51 -16.38 -6.96
N PHE A 183 -5.34 -16.08 -8.25
CA PHE A 183 -6.28 -15.26 -9.01
C PHE A 183 -7.62 -15.98 -9.24
N ASP A 184 -7.60 -17.22 -9.76
CA ASP A 184 -8.83 -18.00 -10.00
C ASP A 184 -9.62 -18.23 -8.71
N TYR A 185 -8.92 -18.42 -7.59
CA TYR A 185 -9.56 -18.57 -6.29
C TYR A 185 -10.32 -17.31 -5.88
N TYR A 186 -9.70 -16.13 -5.96
CA TYR A 186 -10.38 -14.88 -5.60
C TYR A 186 -11.57 -14.58 -6.50
N VAL A 187 -11.43 -14.82 -7.81
CA VAL A 187 -12.53 -14.65 -8.77
C VAL A 187 -13.67 -15.59 -8.43
N LYS A 188 -13.38 -16.88 -8.18
CA LYS A 188 -14.39 -17.88 -7.84
C LYS A 188 -15.10 -17.59 -6.52
N GLU A 189 -14.38 -17.18 -5.48
CA GLU A 189 -14.99 -16.81 -4.19
C GLU A 189 -15.87 -15.56 -4.35
N PHE A 190 -15.42 -14.57 -5.12
CA PHE A 190 -16.21 -13.38 -5.42
C PHE A 190 -17.47 -13.75 -6.22
N GLU A 191 -17.36 -14.56 -7.26
CA GLU A 191 -18.50 -15.06 -8.02
C GLU A 191 -19.47 -15.83 -7.13
N CYS A 192 -18.98 -16.71 -6.25
CA CYS A 192 -19.82 -17.43 -5.29
C CYS A 192 -20.54 -16.48 -4.33
N LEU A 193 -19.87 -15.43 -3.84
CA LEU A 193 -20.48 -14.40 -3.00
C LEU A 193 -21.59 -13.66 -3.75
N ILE A 194 -21.33 -13.22 -4.98
CA ILE A 194 -22.32 -12.54 -5.81
C ILE A 194 -23.50 -13.47 -6.11
N CYS A 195 -23.26 -14.71 -6.51
CA CYS A 195 -24.30 -15.70 -6.79
C CYS A 195 -25.17 -16.02 -5.57
N ARG A 196 -24.59 -16.22 -4.38
CA ARG A 196 -25.36 -16.44 -3.15
C ARG A 196 -26.25 -15.24 -2.81
N ASN A 197 -25.73 -14.02 -3.00
CA ASN A 197 -26.47 -12.80 -2.72
C ASN A 197 -27.55 -12.50 -3.79
N SER A 198 -27.32 -12.86 -5.05
CA SER A 198 -28.32 -12.68 -6.12
C SER A 198 -29.46 -13.71 -6.04
N ILE A 199 -29.14 -14.97 -5.71
CA ILE A 199 -30.12 -16.06 -5.63
C ILE A 199 -31.00 -15.93 -4.38
N SER A 200 -30.44 -15.48 -3.24
CA SER A 200 -31.18 -15.45 -1.97
C SER A 200 -32.33 -14.42 -1.91
N GLN A 201 -32.49 -13.55 -2.92
CA GLN A 201 -33.45 -12.42 -3.01
C GLN A 201 -33.48 -11.45 -1.80
N ASN A 202 -32.69 -11.72 -0.77
CA ASN A 202 -32.50 -10.91 0.41
C ASN A 202 -31.24 -10.07 0.21
N PHE A 203 -31.32 -9.06 -0.66
CA PHE A 203 -30.31 -8.00 -0.75
C PHE A 203 -30.36 -7.15 0.53
N ARG A 204 -29.85 -7.68 1.65
CA ARG A 204 -29.68 -6.92 2.91
C ARG A 204 -28.56 -5.89 2.78
N HIS A 205 -27.60 -6.12 1.89
CA HIS A 205 -26.48 -5.23 1.65
C HIS A 205 -26.67 -4.46 0.34
N LYS A 206 -27.24 -3.25 0.46
CA LYS A 206 -27.16 -2.26 -0.62
C LYS A 206 -25.71 -1.79 -0.69
N VAL A 207 -25.09 -1.91 -1.86
CA VAL A 207 -23.76 -1.35 -2.07
C VAL A 207 -23.86 0.18 -1.92
N ILE A 208 -23.52 0.68 -0.74
CA ILE A 208 -23.45 2.11 -0.47
C ILE A 208 -22.12 2.67 -0.95
N LYS A 209 -22.07 3.98 -1.24
CA LYS A 209 -20.90 4.71 -1.74
C LYS A 209 -19.60 4.34 -1.01
N LYS A 210 -19.66 4.07 0.30
CA LYS A 210 -18.51 3.67 1.13
C LYS A 210 -17.73 2.46 0.60
N HIS A 211 -18.34 1.54 -0.14
CA HIS A 211 -17.65 0.34 -0.64
C HIS A 211 -16.66 0.60 -1.79
N TYR A 212 -16.78 1.75 -2.47
CA TYR A 212 -15.93 2.08 -3.63
C TYR A 212 -15.28 3.47 -3.53
N ASN A 213 -15.44 4.15 -2.40
CA ASN A 213 -15.02 5.54 -2.27
C ASN A 213 -13.60 5.62 -1.69
N CYS A 214 -12.60 5.43 -2.55
CA CYS A 214 -11.26 5.92 -2.23
C CYS A 214 -11.32 7.44 -2.03
N SER A 215 -10.56 7.94 -1.06
CA SER A 215 -10.49 9.39 -0.84
C SER A 215 -9.81 10.07 -2.02
N LYS A 216 -10.21 11.33 -2.28
CA LYS A 216 -9.53 12.18 -3.25
C LYS A 216 -8.01 12.16 -2.99
N PRO A 217 -7.16 11.96 -4.01
CA PRO A 217 -5.71 11.95 -3.87
C PRO A 217 -5.20 13.18 -3.12
N LYS A 218 -4.25 12.95 -2.19
CA LYS A 218 -3.59 14.00 -1.41
C LYS A 218 -2.10 13.69 -1.31
N ASN A 219 -1.28 14.71 -1.50
CA ASN A 219 0.16 14.58 -1.29
C ASN A 219 0.47 14.32 0.18
N MET A 220 1.34 13.34 0.45
CA MET A 220 1.94 13.13 1.76
C MET A 220 2.77 14.33 2.21
N TYR A 221 3.47 14.98 1.26
CA TYR A 221 4.27 16.18 1.52
C TYR A 221 3.50 17.44 1.10
N LYS A 222 3.12 18.27 2.09
CA LYS A 222 2.24 19.45 1.88
C LYS A 222 2.87 20.54 1.01
N ASN A 223 4.18 20.73 1.07
CA ASN A 223 4.89 21.77 0.30
C ASN A 223 5.36 21.28 -1.09
N GLY A 224 4.64 20.32 -1.67
CA GLY A 224 4.95 19.70 -2.94
C GLY A 224 4.31 20.37 -4.16
N ARG A 225 4.70 19.92 -5.36
CA ARG A 225 4.06 20.31 -6.62
C ARG A 225 2.57 19.95 -6.62
N LYS A 226 1.79 20.65 -7.45
CA LYS A 226 0.39 20.30 -7.73
C LYS A 226 0.30 18.83 -8.14
N ASN A 227 -0.57 18.09 -7.46
CA ASN A 227 -0.77 16.67 -7.70
C ASN A 227 -1.69 16.48 -8.92
N GLN A 228 -1.14 16.04 -10.05
CA GLN A 228 -1.91 15.83 -11.28
C GLN A 228 -3.02 14.78 -11.11
N TRP A 229 -2.86 13.82 -10.18
CA TRP A 229 -3.91 12.86 -9.86
C TRP A 229 -5.14 13.50 -9.22
N THR A 230 -4.97 14.65 -8.56
CA THR A 230 -6.08 15.42 -8.01
C THR A 230 -6.95 15.98 -9.14
N ASP A 231 -6.32 16.56 -10.16
CA ASP A 231 -7.03 17.07 -11.34
C ASP A 231 -7.71 15.93 -12.11
N MET A 232 -7.00 14.82 -12.31
CA MET A 232 -7.55 13.63 -12.97
C MET A 232 -8.75 13.06 -12.21
N TRP A 233 -8.67 13.00 -10.88
CA TRP A 233 -9.78 12.57 -10.03
C TRP A 233 -11.03 13.45 -10.20
N GLU A 234 -10.86 14.77 -10.27
CA GLU A 234 -11.95 15.70 -10.51
C GLU A 234 -12.54 15.56 -11.92
N ILE A 235 -11.70 15.46 -12.95
CA ILE A 235 -12.15 15.24 -14.33
C ILE A 235 -12.93 13.93 -14.47
N GLU A 236 -12.46 12.85 -13.84
CA GLU A 236 -13.13 11.56 -13.91
C GLU A 236 -14.39 11.49 -13.02
N SER A 237 -14.52 12.34 -12.00
CA SER A 237 -15.79 12.52 -11.29
C SER A 237 -16.88 13.12 -12.20
N CYS A 238 -16.50 14.06 -13.09
CA CYS A 238 -17.37 14.54 -14.16
C CYS A 238 -17.75 13.41 -15.13
N ALA A 239 -16.78 12.57 -15.52
CA ALA A 239 -17.04 11.42 -16.39
C ALA A 239 -18.08 10.47 -15.78
N ALA A 240 -17.93 10.13 -14.50
CA ALA A 240 -18.86 9.24 -13.79
C ALA A 240 -20.29 9.80 -13.77
N LYS A 241 -20.46 11.11 -13.55
CA LYS A 241 -21.76 11.80 -13.56
C LYS A 241 -22.41 11.76 -14.95
N LEU A 242 -21.65 12.04 -16.00
CA LEU A 242 -22.12 11.94 -17.39
C LEU A 242 -22.48 10.50 -17.78
N LEU A 243 -21.66 9.53 -17.38
CA LEU A 243 -21.90 8.12 -17.67
C LEU A 243 -23.20 7.66 -16.99
N TYR A 244 -23.39 8.01 -15.72
CA TYR A 244 -24.62 7.74 -14.98
C TYR A 244 -25.84 8.32 -15.68
N GLN A 245 -25.79 9.61 -16.06
CA GLN A 245 -26.88 10.25 -16.81
C GLN A 245 -27.16 9.59 -18.15
N SER A 246 -26.13 9.12 -18.84
CA SER A 246 -26.29 8.45 -20.14
C SER A 246 -26.97 7.09 -19.97
N VAL A 247 -26.56 6.32 -18.95
CA VAL A 247 -27.15 5.01 -18.62
C VAL A 247 -28.62 5.15 -18.20
N ILE A 248 -28.96 6.05 -17.27
CA ILE A 248 -30.35 6.17 -16.79
C ILE A 248 -31.34 6.69 -17.85
N HIS A 249 -30.83 7.38 -18.89
CA HIS A 249 -31.65 7.89 -20.00
C HIS A 249 -31.50 7.06 -21.28
N ASN A 250 -30.83 5.91 -21.23
CA ASN A 250 -30.56 5.05 -22.38
C ASN A 250 -29.98 5.80 -23.59
N LYS A 251 -29.03 6.72 -23.34
CA LYS A 251 -28.37 7.53 -24.38
C LYS A 251 -27.13 6.80 -24.90
N THR A 252 -26.98 6.73 -26.22
CA THR A 252 -25.73 6.30 -26.86
C THR A 252 -24.62 7.30 -26.57
N ILE A 253 -23.45 6.79 -26.17
CA ILE A 253 -22.27 7.61 -25.85
C ILE A 253 -21.41 7.72 -27.12
N GLU A 254 -21.33 8.92 -27.68
CA GLU A 254 -20.31 9.28 -28.66
C GLU A 254 -19.07 9.80 -27.92
N ILE A 255 -17.94 9.09 -28.05
CA ILE A 255 -16.75 9.29 -27.22
C ILE A 255 -16.21 10.73 -27.29
N ASP A 256 -16.15 11.33 -28.47
CA ASP A 256 -15.61 12.69 -28.64
C ASP A 256 -16.51 13.74 -28.00
N LYS A 257 -17.83 13.58 -28.14
CA LYS A 257 -18.82 14.47 -27.51
C LYS A 257 -18.77 14.32 -25.99
N PHE A 258 -18.71 13.08 -25.49
CA PHE A 258 -18.56 12.78 -24.07
C PHE A 258 -17.32 13.43 -23.47
N ASN A 259 -16.16 13.31 -24.14
CA ASN A 259 -14.91 13.90 -23.66
C ASN A 259 -14.95 15.44 -23.66
N LYS A 260 -15.55 16.08 -24.67
CA LYS A 260 -15.74 17.53 -24.70
C LYS A 260 -16.65 18.01 -23.57
N GLU A 261 -17.76 17.32 -23.34
CA GLU A 261 -18.72 17.64 -22.28
C GLU A 261 -18.10 17.44 -20.89
N LYS A 262 -17.37 16.33 -20.69
CA LYS A 262 -16.58 16.06 -19.48
C LYS A 262 -15.65 17.23 -19.14
N LEU A 263 -14.86 17.69 -20.11
CA LEU A 263 -13.91 18.80 -19.91
C LEU A 263 -14.63 20.14 -19.70
N LYS A 264 -15.79 20.35 -20.33
CA LYS A 264 -16.62 21.55 -20.12
C LYS A 264 -17.15 21.59 -18.68
N MET A 265 -17.72 20.49 -18.19
CA MET A 265 -18.22 20.40 -16.82
C MET A 265 -17.10 20.61 -15.79
N PHE A 266 -15.91 20.06 -16.05
CA PHE A 266 -14.74 20.27 -15.18
C PHE A 266 -14.36 21.76 -15.10
N LYS A 267 -14.28 22.46 -16.23
CA LYS A 267 -14.00 23.91 -16.27
C LYS A 267 -15.05 24.75 -15.55
N ASN A 268 -16.31 24.28 -15.54
CA ASN A 268 -17.42 24.94 -14.88
C ASN A 268 -17.60 24.55 -13.39
N ASN A 269 -16.75 23.67 -12.83
CA ASN A 269 -16.91 23.10 -11.49
C ASN A 269 -18.24 22.34 -11.27
N GLU A 270 -18.76 21.67 -12.30
CA GLU A 270 -20.05 20.97 -12.27
C GLU A 270 -19.93 19.46 -11.96
N CYS A 271 -18.74 18.98 -11.58
CA CYS A 271 -18.49 17.54 -11.37
C CYS A 271 -19.08 16.97 -10.06
N ASN A 272 -19.21 17.80 -9.02
CA ASN A 272 -19.67 17.37 -7.70
C ASN A 272 -21.18 17.58 -7.48
#